data_AF-A0A349XMV2-F1
#
_entry.id   AF-A0A349XMV2-F1
#
_cell.length_a   1.000
_cell.length_b   1.000
_cell.length_c   1.000
_cell.angle_alpha   90.00
_cell.angle_beta   90.00
_cell.angle_gamma   90.00
#
_symmetry.space_group_name_H-M   'P 1'
#
loop_
_entity.id
_entity.type
_entity.pdbx_description
1 polymer ?
#
loop_
_entity_poly.entity_id
_entity_poly.type
_entity_poly.pdbx_seq_one_letter_code
_entity_poly.pdbx_strand_id
1 'polypeptide(L)'
;LWSIMRMSGTFMAAELVMAANWPLKRPEFEAGKYLLALKRAGYLIELPKGPRGQMRYRLVRNSGLLAPVVSSVDGSVYDPNTREAMPCAKQA
;
A
#
# COMPACT_ATOMS: atom_id res chain seq x y z
N LEU A 1 6.32 6.32 0.87
CA LEU A 1 5.78 4.94 0.85
C LEU A 1 5.98 4.25 -0.49
N TRP A 2 5.29 4.68 -1.56
CA TRP A 2 5.34 4.03 -2.88
C TRP A 2 6.75 3.85 -3.45
N SER A 3 7.61 4.87 -3.36
CA SER A 3 9.00 4.78 -3.81
C SER A 3 9.77 3.63 -3.14
N ILE A 4 9.62 3.48 -1.83
CA ILE A 4 10.25 2.41 -1.04
C ILE A 4 9.70 1.06 -1.48
N MET A 5 8.37 0.93 -1.63
CA MET A 5 7.74 -0.32 -2.10
C MET A 5 8.26 -0.76 -3.47
N ARG A 6 8.51 0.17 -4.40
CA ARG A 6 9.08 -0.16 -5.73
C ARG A 6 10.53 -0.62 -5.67
N MET A 7 11.29 -0.18 -4.66
CA MET A 7 12.69 -0.56 -4.46
C MET A 7 12.83 -1.84 -3.62
N SER A 8 11.78 -2.23 -2.89
CA SER A 8 11.77 -3.38 -1.98
C SER A 8 11.08 -4.60 -2.60
N GLY A 9 11.65 -5.80 -2.40
CA GLY A 9 11.00 -7.04 -2.85
C GLY A 9 9.81 -7.45 -1.98
N THR A 10 9.98 -7.45 -0.65
CA THR A 10 8.92 -7.70 0.33
C THR A 10 9.07 -6.73 1.48
N PHE A 11 7.96 -6.31 2.08
CA PHE A 11 7.99 -5.27 3.11
C PHE A 11 6.81 -5.38 4.09
N MET A 12 6.97 -4.76 5.26
CA MET A 12 5.97 -4.58 6.30
C MET A 12 5.63 -3.10 6.48
N ALA A 13 4.46 -2.80 7.04
CA ALA A 13 4.03 -1.41 7.28
C ALA A 13 5.03 -0.64 8.17
N ALA A 14 5.56 -1.27 9.21
CA ALA A 14 6.53 -0.67 10.13
C ALA A 14 7.85 -0.32 9.43
N GLU A 15 8.38 -1.20 8.58
CA GLU A 15 9.61 -0.97 7.82
C GLU A 15 9.45 0.22 6.86
N LEU A 16 8.30 0.28 6.19
CA LEU A 16 7.97 1.36 5.27
C LEU A 16 7.85 2.71 5.97
N VAL A 17 7.21 2.74 7.14
CA VAL A 17 7.07 3.96 7.96
C VAL A 17 8.42 4.43 8.47
N MET A 18 9.23 3.51 9.00
CA MET A 18 10.57 3.80 9.48
C MET A 18 11.45 4.38 8.37
N ALA A 19 11.44 3.77 7.18
CA ALA A 19 12.24 4.24 6.04
C ALA A 19 11.70 5.54 5.41
N ALA A 20 10.39 5.80 5.48
CA ALA A 20 9.80 7.03 4.96
C ALA A 20 10.00 8.25 5.88
N ASN A 21 10.38 8.03 7.16
CA ASN A 21 10.43 9.06 8.18
C ASN A 21 9.17 9.96 8.18
N TRP A 22 7.99 9.33 8.14
CA TRP A 22 6.73 10.00 7.82
C TRP A 22 6.21 10.79 9.03
N PRO A 23 6.12 12.15 8.98
CA PRO A 23 5.75 12.97 10.15
C PRO A 23 4.22 12.98 10.40
N LEU A 24 3.65 11.82 10.72
CA LEU A 24 2.24 11.69 11.10
C LEU A 24 2.11 11.30 12.57
N LYS A 25 0.95 11.63 13.16
CA LYS A 25 0.62 11.26 14.55
C LYS A 25 0.46 9.74 14.74
N ARG A 26 0.04 9.01 13.69
CA ARG A 26 -0.16 7.55 13.68
C ARG A 26 0.27 6.95 12.32
N PRO A 27 1.57 6.94 12.00
CA PRO A 27 2.04 6.64 10.65
C PRO A 27 1.82 5.18 10.25
N GLU A 28 1.91 4.21 11.18
CA GLU A 28 1.64 2.80 10.91
C GLU A 28 0.18 2.53 10.60
N PHE A 29 -0.74 3.24 11.26
CA PHE A 29 -2.17 3.13 11.00
C PHE A 29 -2.54 3.64 9.61
N GLU A 30 -2.03 4.81 9.22
CA GLU A 30 -2.27 5.36 7.87
C GLU A 30 -1.57 4.55 6.78
N ALA A 31 -0.35 4.05 7.04
CA ALA A 31 0.32 3.11 6.15
C ALA A 31 -0.49 1.82 5.98
N GLY A 32 -1.06 1.28 7.06
CA GLY A 32 -1.92 0.09 7.02
C GLY A 32 -3.17 0.30 6.16
N LYS A 33 -3.84 1.45 6.29
CA LYS A 33 -4.99 1.79 5.44
C LYS A 33 -4.60 1.89 3.97
N TYR A 34 -3.48 2.54 3.67
CA TYR A 34 -2.97 2.67 2.31
C TYR A 34 -2.63 1.31 1.70
N LEU A 35 -1.89 0.46 2.42
CA LEU A 35 -1.54 -0.89 2.00
C LEU A 35 -2.77 -1.76 1.75
N LEU A 36 -3.78 -1.67 2.60
CA LEU A 36 -5.03 -2.43 2.43
C LEU A 36 -5.78 -1.99 1.17
N ALA A 37 -5.86 -0.68 0.90
CA ALA A 37 -6.48 -0.16 -0.32
C ALA A 37 -5.73 -0.62 -1.58
N LEU A 38 -4.40 -0.55 -1.56
CA LEU A 38 -3.57 -1.04 -2.67
C LEU A 38 -3.71 -2.56 -2.89
N LYS A 39 -3.81 -3.36 -1.82
CA LYS A 39 -4.11 -4.80 -1.92
C LYS A 39 -5.46 -5.02 -2.61
N ARG A 40 -6.50 -4.32 -2.20
CA ARG A 40 -7.85 -4.43 -2.79
C ARG A 40 -7.89 -4.02 -4.25
N ALA A 41 -7.09 -3.03 -4.63
CA ALA A 41 -6.93 -2.59 -6.01
C ALA A 41 -5.98 -3.48 -6.85
N GLY A 42 -5.43 -4.56 -6.28
CA GLY A 42 -4.58 -5.51 -6.99
C GLY A 42 -3.13 -5.08 -7.19
N TYR A 43 -2.67 -4.05 -6.48
CA TYR A 43 -1.27 -3.62 -6.53
C TYR A 43 -0.37 -4.49 -5.65
N LEU A 44 -0.90 -4.96 -4.53
CA LEU A 44 -0.18 -5.73 -3.54
C LEU A 44 -0.81 -7.12 -3.37
N ILE A 45 0.04 -8.10 -3.07
CA ILE A 45 -0.40 -9.36 -2.48
C ILE A 45 0.07 -9.42 -1.03
N GLU A 46 -0.73 -10.10 -0.21
CA GLU A 46 -0.34 -10.47 1.15
C GLU A 46 0.47 -11.77 1.11
N LEU A 47 1.55 -11.80 1.88
CA LEU A 47 2.39 -12.96 2.06
C LEU A 47 2.13 -13.59 3.44
N PRO A 48 2.54 -14.85 3.67
CA PRO A 48 2.49 -15.45 5.00
C PRO A 48 3.09 -14.53 6.06
N LYS A 49 2.42 -14.46 7.20
CA LYS A 49 2.83 -13.60 8.31
C LYS A 49 4.28 -13.88 8.70
N GLY A 50 5.03 -12.82 8.94
CA GLY A 50 6.40 -12.90 9.40
C GLY A 50 6.51 -13.38 10.85
N PRO A 51 7.74 -13.47 11.38
CA PRO A 51 7.95 -13.70 12.80
C PRO A 51 7.12 -12.72 13.65
N ARG A 52 6.47 -13.21 14.71
CA ARG A 52 5.57 -12.42 15.58
C ARG A 52 4.25 -11.95 14.92
N GLY A 53 3.83 -12.60 13.83
CA GLY A 53 2.50 -12.41 13.26
C GLY A 53 2.32 -11.13 12.43
N GLN A 54 3.42 -10.48 12.04
CA GLN A 54 3.38 -9.24 11.26
C GLN A 54 2.99 -9.51 9.81
N MET A 55 2.09 -8.68 9.27
CA MET A 55 1.64 -8.79 7.89
C MET A 55 2.75 -8.39 6.92
N ARG A 56 3.02 -9.24 5.94
CA ARG A 56 4.00 -8.97 4.88
C ARG A 56 3.29 -8.75 3.56
N TYR A 57 3.80 -7.81 2.78
CA TYR A 57 3.28 -7.48 1.46
C TYR A 57 4.37 -7.58 0.40
N ARG A 58 3.93 -7.80 -0.83
CA ARG A 58 4.77 -7.71 -2.03
C ARG A 58 4.05 -6.90 -3.09
N LEU A 59 4.78 -5.99 -3.72
CA LEU A 59 4.32 -5.25 -4.88
C LEU A 59 4.29 -6.19 -6.10
N VAL A 60 3.12 -6.35 -6.72
CA VAL A 60 2.92 -7.18 -7.92
C VAL A 60 2.57 -6.37 -9.15
N ARG A 61 2.02 -5.15 -8.97
CA ARG A 61 1.77 -4.20 -10.05
C ARG A 61 2.54 -2.91 -9.78
N ASN A 62 3.58 -2.67 -10.56
CA ASN A 62 4.31 -1.40 -10.54
C ASN A 62 3.93 -0.60 -11.78
N SER A 63 3.03 0.37 -11.62
CA SER A 63 2.49 1.19 -12.72
C SER A 63 3.34 2.40 -13.07
N GLY A 64 4.34 2.75 -12.27
CA GLY A 64 5.23 3.88 -12.56
C GLY A 64 5.71 4.66 -11.34
N LEU A 65 6.22 5.86 -11.60
CA LEU A 65 6.86 6.70 -10.60
C LEU A 65 5.86 7.32 -9.62
N LEU A 66 4.68 7.71 -10.13
CA LEU A 66 3.66 8.39 -9.34
C LEU A 66 2.94 7.39 -8.43
N ALA A 67 2.63 7.80 -7.21
CA ALA A 67 1.95 6.93 -6.27
C ALA A 67 0.45 6.87 -6.58
N PRO A 68 -0.18 5.69 -6.57
CA PRO A 68 -1.64 5.59 -6.57
C PRO A 68 -2.22 6.31 -5.35
N VAL A 69 -3.29 7.07 -5.55
CA VAL A 69 -3.94 7.91 -4.55
C VAL A 69 -5.19 7.21 -4.04
N VAL A 70 -5.32 7.10 -2.71
CA VAL A 70 -6.51 6.50 -2.08
C VAL A 70 -7.48 7.62 -1.70
N SER A 71 -8.69 7.55 -2.22
CA SER A 71 -9.78 8.45 -1.86
C SER A 71 -10.22 8.20 -0.42
N SER A 72 -10.36 9.27 0.36
CA SER A 72 -10.86 9.20 1.74
C SER A 72 -12.37 9.02 1.85
N VAL A 73 -13.11 9.30 0.77
CA VAL A 73 -14.58 9.29 0.75
C VAL A 73 -15.13 7.88 0.55
N ASP A 74 -14.59 7.16 -0.43
CA ASP A 74 -15.10 5.85 -0.88
C ASP A 74 -14.03 4.74 -0.85
N GLY A 75 -12.77 5.09 -0.55
CA GLY A 75 -11.65 4.15 -0.54
C GLY A 75 -11.17 3.73 -1.93
N SER A 76 -11.68 4.33 -3.01
CA SER A 76 -11.19 4.03 -4.37
C SER A 76 -9.71 4.38 -4.53
N VAL A 77 -9.03 3.67 -5.43
CA VAL A 77 -7.61 3.89 -5.73
C VAL A 77 -7.51 4.45 -7.15
N TYR A 78 -7.05 5.69 -7.27
CA TYR A 78 -6.74 6.30 -8.56
C TYR A 78 -5.25 6.20 -8.85
N ASP A 79 -4.90 5.66 -10.02
CA ASP A 79 -3.52 5.57 -10.47
C ASP A 79 -3.21 6.66 -11.50
N PRO A 80 -2.41 7.68 -11.15
CA PRO A 80 -2.08 8.75 -12.08
C PRO A 80 -1.16 8.31 -13.23
N ASN A 81 -0.47 7.16 -13.14
CA ASN A 81 0.37 6.67 -14.24
C ASN A 81 -0.47 6.03 -15.36
N THR A 82 -1.51 5.26 -15.00
CA THR A 82 -2.41 4.61 -15.97
C THR A 82 -3.69 5.39 -16.23
N ARG A 83 -4.01 6.39 -15.41
CA ARG A 83 -5.26 7.17 -15.41
C ARG A 83 -6.51 6.32 -15.15
N GLU A 84 -6.33 5.22 -14.43
CA GLU A 84 -7.41 4.29 -14.08
C GLU A 84 -7.85 4.50 -12.63
N ALA A 85 -9.13 4.28 -12.36
CA ALA A 85 -9.68 4.25 -11.01
C ALA A 85 -10.17 2.83 -10.70
N MET A 86 -9.64 2.25 -9.63
CA MET A 86 -10.04 0.92 -9.15
C MET A 86 -10.97 1.10 -7.95
N PRO A 87 -12.20 0.57 -7.99
CA PRO A 87 -13.05 0.56 -6.81
C PRO A 87 -12.40 -0.32 -5.74
N CYS A 88 -12.48 0.09 -4.48
CA CYS A 88 -12.17 -0.80 -3.37
C CYS A 88 -13.29 -1.85 -3.30
N ALA A 89 -13.10 -3.02 -3.92
CA ALA A 89 -14.07 -4.10 -3.81
C ALA A 89 -14.24 -4.46 -2.32
N LYS A 90 -15.47 -4.33 -1.81
CA LYS A 90 -15.85 -4.97 -0.54
C LYS A 90 -15.64 -6.47 -0.74
N GLN A 91 -14.66 -7.06 -0.06
CA GLN A 91 -14.58 -8.51 0.02
C GLN A 91 -15.84 -8.98 0.76
N ALA A 92 -16.61 -9.85 0.11
CA ALA A 92 -17.71 -10.59 0.71
C ALA A 92 -17.19 -11.56 1.77
#